data_AF-A0A3D2SV97-F1
#
_entry.id   AF-A0A3D2SV97-F1
#
_cell.length_a   1.000
_cell.length_b   1.000
_cell.length_c   1.000
_cell.angle_alpha   90.00
_cell.angle_beta   90.00
_cell.angle_gamma   90.00
#
_symmetry.space_group_name_H-M   'P 1'
#
loop_
_entity.id
_entity.type
_entity.pdbx_description
1 polymer ?
#
loop_
_entity_poly.entity_id
_entity_poly.type
_entity_poly.pdbx_seq_one_letter_code
_entity_poly.pdbx_strand_id
1 'polypeptide(L)'
;MIFGGHNLKDSALDSGEKGTSNTKADSFSMDELARDIAQKPIAFDRHDQKENSRSAAASLGRITPRNEESAFRALDPTLAQLHKDLIREQALYEQTMREYGAEDPMLDVIADQLDSARSAYETRLLELKSERGMAAKGLSLYRSPQEDYHKNKLKKEREERLEKEREAWAHWYRCVVGCPKKDQNNIILWLIALFELSRQKDRRLQAAQNRI
;
A
#
# COMPACT_ATOMS: atom_id res chain seq x y z
N MET A 1 51.55 -30.14 -31.64
CA MET A 1 52.87 -29.47 -31.56
C MET A 1 52.64 -28.17 -30.79
N ILE A 2 52.80 -28.14 -29.45
CA ILE A 2 54.04 -27.85 -28.67
C ILE A 2 54.74 -26.62 -29.27
N PHE A 3 54.95 -25.47 -28.60
CA PHE A 3 55.61 -25.17 -27.32
C PHE A 3 54.99 -23.89 -26.69
N GLY A 4 54.90 -23.69 -25.35
CA GLY A 4 56.02 -23.52 -24.41
C GLY A 4 56.56 -22.09 -24.57
N GLY A 5 56.31 -21.12 -23.69
CA GLY A 5 56.64 -21.06 -22.26
C GLY A 5 57.68 -19.93 -22.10
N HIS A 6 57.50 -19.02 -21.13
CA HIS A 6 58.61 -18.40 -20.38
C HIS A 6 58.06 -17.51 -19.25
N ASN A 7 58.59 -17.78 -18.07
CA ASN A 7 58.39 -17.12 -16.79
C ASN A 7 59.67 -16.34 -16.47
N LEU A 8 59.58 -15.14 -15.88
CA LEU A 8 60.59 -14.41 -15.06
C LEU A 8 60.14 -12.93 -15.04
N LYS A 9 59.47 -12.47 -13.97
CA LYS A 9 60.06 -11.80 -12.80
C LYS A 9 61.06 -10.70 -13.19
N ASP A 10 60.64 -9.45 -13.01
CA ASP A 10 61.47 -8.40 -12.45
C ASP A 10 60.60 -7.36 -11.71
N SER A 11 61.25 -6.76 -10.73
CA SER A 11 60.67 -6.01 -9.61
C SER A 11 60.82 -4.50 -9.80
N ALA A 12 60.28 -3.73 -8.84
CA ALA A 12 60.43 -2.28 -8.60
C ALA A 12 59.34 -1.41 -9.25
N LEU A 13 58.35 -0.95 -8.47
CA LEU A 13 58.35 0.29 -7.66
C LEU A 13 58.39 1.56 -8.53
N ASP A 14 57.23 2.21 -8.71
CA ASP A 14 57.08 3.66 -8.51
C ASP A 14 55.60 4.07 -8.40
N SER A 15 55.42 5.30 -7.94
CA SER A 15 54.40 5.92 -7.10
C SER A 15 53.18 6.55 -7.80
N GLY A 16 52.11 6.74 -7.00
CA GLY A 16 51.03 7.73 -7.21
C GLY A 16 49.95 7.31 -8.21
N GLU A 17 48.64 7.57 -8.06
CA GLU A 17 47.82 8.36 -7.16
C GLU A 17 46.37 7.84 -7.23
N LYS A 18 45.65 7.99 -6.11
CA LYS A 18 44.21 8.24 -5.92
C LYS A 18 43.23 7.94 -7.09
N GLY A 19 42.34 6.99 -6.84
CA GLY A 19 41.06 6.83 -7.56
C GLY A 19 40.08 5.98 -6.78
N THR A 20 39.17 6.64 -6.07
CA THR A 20 38.14 6.06 -5.19
C THR A 20 37.12 5.21 -5.96
N SER A 21 37.05 3.91 -5.69
CA SER A 21 35.93 3.05 -6.09
C SER A 21 34.79 3.15 -5.06
N ASN A 22 33.86 4.07 -5.31
CA ASN A 22 32.57 4.09 -4.61
C ASN A 22 31.59 3.15 -5.32
N THR A 23 31.60 1.88 -4.92
CA THR A 23 30.43 0.99 -5.06
C THR A 23 30.24 0.29 -3.72
N LYS A 24 29.71 1.02 -2.73
CA LYS A 24 29.10 0.41 -1.55
C LYS A 24 27.64 0.21 -1.87
N ALA A 25 27.29 -1.04 -2.19
CA ALA A 25 25.95 -1.52 -1.95
C ALA A 25 25.70 -1.40 -0.44
N ASP A 26 24.74 -0.56 -0.06
CA ASP A 26 24.26 -0.48 1.31
C ASP A 26 23.54 -1.80 1.62
N SER A 27 24.29 -2.73 2.20
CA SER A 27 23.74 -3.92 2.84
C SER A 27 22.92 -3.46 4.04
N PHE A 28 21.60 -3.44 3.89
CA PHE A 28 20.65 -3.26 4.98
C PHE A 28 20.92 -4.34 6.04
N SER A 29 21.62 -3.97 7.11
CA SER A 29 21.92 -4.88 8.22
C SER A 29 20.72 -4.95 9.15
N MET A 30 20.25 -6.17 9.43
CA MET A 30 19.15 -6.44 10.38
C MET A 30 19.43 -5.87 11.78
N ASP A 31 20.70 -5.67 12.14
CA ASP A 31 21.09 -5.08 13.43
C ASP A 31 20.80 -3.58 13.54
N GLU A 32 20.65 -2.89 12.40
CA GLU A 32 20.31 -1.46 12.35
C GLU A 32 18.80 -1.25 12.49
N LEU A 33 18.00 -2.16 11.92
CA LEU A 33 16.54 -2.20 12.10
C LEU A 33 16.15 -2.56 13.54
N ALA A 34 16.87 -3.51 14.17
CA ALA A 34 16.65 -3.87 15.56
C ALA A 34 16.92 -2.71 16.53
N ARG A 35 17.90 -1.86 16.22
CA ARG A 35 18.20 -0.64 16.99
C ARG A 35 17.13 0.44 16.81
N ASP A 36 16.57 0.61 15.62
CA ASP A 36 15.49 1.60 15.38
C ASP A 36 14.16 1.20 16.04
N ILE A 37 13.87 -0.11 16.14
CA ILE A 37 12.70 -0.62 16.87
C ILE A 37 12.87 -0.44 18.39
N ALA A 38 14.09 -0.62 18.92
CA ALA A 38 14.35 -0.49 20.35
C ALA A 38 14.33 0.98 20.85
N GLN A 39 14.54 1.97 19.98
CA GLN A 39 14.63 3.39 20.37
C GLN A 39 13.31 4.16 20.31
N LYS A 40 12.23 3.59 19.76
CA LYS A 40 10.91 4.25 19.71
C LYS A 40 10.00 3.70 20.81
N PRO A 41 9.70 4.47 21.88
CA PRO A 41 8.70 4.03 22.85
C PRO A 41 7.32 3.93 22.16
N ILE A 42 6.66 2.78 22.32
CA ILE A 42 5.28 2.58 21.88
C ILE A 42 4.39 3.47 22.75
N ALA A 43 4.06 4.66 22.26
CA ALA A 43 3.06 5.52 22.89
C ALA A 43 1.68 4.88 22.71
N PHE A 44 1.16 4.27 23.78
CA PHE A 44 -0.25 3.91 23.86
C PHE A 44 -1.05 5.19 24.15
N ASP A 45 -1.63 5.76 23.10
CA ASP A 45 -2.52 6.90 23.21
C ASP A 45 -3.79 6.48 23.94
N ARG A 46 -3.88 6.81 25.24
CA ARG A 46 -5.09 6.63 26.06
C ARG A 46 -5.92 7.90 25.96
N HIS A 47 -6.65 8.05 24.86
CA HIS A 47 -7.74 9.02 24.78
C HIS A 47 -8.91 8.38 24.05
N ASP A 48 -9.83 7.79 24.81
CA ASP A 48 -11.19 7.49 24.34
C ASP A 48 -12.10 7.22 25.54
N GLN A 49 -12.45 8.26 26.31
CA GLN A 49 -13.67 8.25 27.13
C GLN A 49 -14.18 9.67 27.37
N LYS A 50 -15.01 10.14 26.44
CA LYS A 50 -16.18 11.03 26.58
C LYS A 50 -16.26 11.92 25.34
N GLU A 51 -17.16 11.57 24.43
CA GLU A 51 -18.28 12.43 24.11
C GLU A 51 -19.36 11.67 23.35
N ASN A 52 -20.58 11.92 23.78
CA ASN A 52 -21.70 11.03 23.67
C ASN A 52 -22.61 11.50 22.53
N SER A 53 -23.24 10.53 21.87
CA SER A 53 -24.65 10.60 21.47
C SER A 53 -25.07 11.75 20.52
N ARG A 54 -24.74 11.63 19.22
CA ARG A 54 -25.61 12.11 18.11
C ARG A 54 -25.31 11.54 16.71
N SER A 55 -24.38 10.61 16.56
CA SER A 55 -23.97 10.06 15.25
C SER A 55 -24.22 8.54 15.07
N ALA A 56 -24.90 7.88 16.00
CA ALA A 56 -25.16 6.43 15.90
C ALA A 56 -26.16 6.03 14.81
N ALA A 57 -26.93 6.99 14.25
CA ALA A 57 -27.85 6.73 13.14
C ALA A 57 -27.19 6.88 11.75
N ALA A 58 -25.96 7.41 11.66
CA ALA A 58 -25.24 7.60 10.41
C ALA A 58 -24.13 6.55 10.17
N SER A 59 -23.86 5.66 11.13
CA SER A 59 -22.80 4.65 11.07
C SER A 59 -23.28 3.22 10.77
N LEU A 60 -24.49 3.07 10.21
CA LEU A 60 -24.77 1.98 9.25
C LEU A 60 -24.02 2.19 7.91
N GLY A 61 -23.09 3.14 7.88
CA GLY A 61 -22.12 3.37 6.83
C GLY A 61 -21.16 2.20 6.71
N ARG A 62 -21.41 1.37 5.69
CA ARG A 62 -20.42 0.62 4.90
C ARG A 62 -19.24 0.13 5.74
N ILE A 63 -19.45 -0.94 6.52
CA ILE A 63 -18.37 -1.67 7.20
C ILE A 63 -17.39 -2.10 6.10
N THR A 64 -16.25 -1.43 6.00
CA THR A 64 -15.16 -1.85 5.12
C THR A 64 -14.40 -2.95 5.86
N PRO A 65 -14.48 -4.21 5.41
CA PRO A 65 -13.79 -5.29 6.10
C PRO A 65 -12.28 -5.07 5.99
N ARG A 66 -11.61 -4.93 7.14
CA ARG A 66 -10.16 -4.72 7.23
C ARG A 66 -9.37 -5.98 6.84
N ASN A 67 -9.94 -7.14 7.13
CA ASN A 67 -9.37 -8.47 6.88
C ASN A 67 -10.37 -9.35 6.13
N GLU A 68 -9.88 -10.36 5.41
CA GLU A 68 -10.72 -11.33 4.70
C GLU A 68 -11.79 -11.96 5.61
N GLU A 69 -11.43 -12.40 6.81
CA GLU A 69 -12.38 -12.98 7.76
C GLU A 69 -13.47 -12.00 8.21
N SER A 70 -13.14 -10.71 8.33
CA SER A 70 -14.14 -9.69 8.67
C SER A 70 -15.14 -9.48 7.53
N ALA A 71 -14.74 -9.74 6.28
CA ALA A 71 -15.65 -9.74 5.14
C ALA A 71 -16.61 -10.92 5.22
N PHE A 72 -16.11 -12.12 5.56
CA PHE A 72 -16.97 -13.29 5.77
C PHE A 72 -17.93 -13.12 6.95
N ARG A 73 -17.49 -12.50 8.06
CA ARG A 73 -18.38 -12.17 9.19
C ARG A 73 -19.46 -11.16 8.82
N ALA A 74 -19.18 -10.23 7.91
CA ALA A 74 -20.18 -9.28 7.44
C ALA A 74 -21.23 -9.94 6.53
N LEU A 75 -20.89 -11.08 5.91
CA LEU A 75 -21.76 -11.81 4.98
C LEU A 75 -22.58 -12.92 5.65
N ASP A 76 -22.01 -13.63 6.63
CA ASP A 76 -22.63 -14.77 7.29
C ASP A 76 -22.97 -14.44 8.76
N PRO A 77 -24.26 -14.32 9.12
CA PRO A 77 -24.66 -13.97 10.48
C PRO A 77 -24.32 -15.05 11.50
N THR A 78 -24.28 -16.32 11.08
CA THR A 78 -23.88 -17.44 11.93
C THR A 78 -22.41 -17.33 12.32
N LEU A 79 -21.51 -17.05 11.37
CA LEU A 79 -20.10 -16.81 11.65
C LEU A 79 -19.90 -15.57 12.52
N ALA A 80 -20.69 -14.52 12.32
CA ALA A 80 -20.66 -13.33 13.18
C ALA A 80 -21.05 -13.65 14.63
N GLN A 81 -22.03 -14.52 14.83
CA GLN A 81 -22.44 -14.97 16.16
C GLN A 81 -21.38 -15.87 16.81
N LEU A 82 -20.86 -16.87 16.09
CA LEU A 82 -19.78 -17.74 16.56
C LEU A 82 -18.54 -16.95 16.98
N HIS A 83 -18.21 -15.87 16.26
CA HIS A 83 -17.12 -14.99 16.64
C HIS A 83 -17.37 -14.28 17.98
N LYS A 84 -18.61 -13.85 18.25
CA LYS A 84 -18.96 -13.25 19.55
C LYS A 84 -18.88 -14.27 20.67
N ASP A 85 -19.31 -15.50 20.41
CA ASP A 85 -19.26 -16.58 21.39
C ASP A 85 -17.80 -16.95 21.69
N LEU A 86 -16.93 -17.05 20.68
CA LEU A 86 -15.49 -17.21 20.86
C LEU A 86 -14.86 -16.11 21.73
N ILE A 87 -15.19 -14.84 21.46
CA ILE A 87 -14.69 -13.71 22.26
C ILE A 87 -15.18 -13.83 23.71
N ARG A 88 -16.43 -14.25 23.92
CA ARG A 88 -17.01 -14.44 25.25
C ARG A 88 -16.29 -15.54 26.02
N GLU A 89 -16.12 -16.71 25.41
CA GLU A 89 -15.44 -17.84 26.06
C GLU A 89 -13.97 -17.52 26.34
N GLN A 90 -13.31 -16.77 25.47
CA GLN A 90 -11.93 -16.32 25.71
C GLN A 90 -11.85 -15.37 26.91
N ALA A 91 -12.80 -14.43 27.02
CA ALA A 91 -12.87 -13.54 28.17
C ALA A 91 -13.17 -14.30 29.47
N LEU A 92 -14.05 -15.32 29.41
CA LEU A 92 -14.36 -16.18 30.55
C LEU A 92 -13.13 -16.97 31.00
N TYR A 93 -12.41 -17.61 30.07
CA TYR A 93 -11.17 -18.31 30.35
C TYR A 93 -10.13 -17.42 31.03
N GLU A 94 -9.90 -16.22 30.48
CA GLU A 94 -8.97 -15.26 31.06
C GLU A 94 -9.39 -14.77 32.45
N GLN A 95 -10.70 -14.59 32.67
CA GLN A 95 -11.24 -14.19 33.97
C GLN A 95 -11.04 -15.31 34.99
N THR A 96 -11.43 -16.54 34.66
CA THR A 96 -11.29 -17.70 35.55
C THR A 96 -9.83 -17.98 35.89
N MET A 97 -8.92 -17.88 34.91
CA MET A 97 -7.47 -17.98 35.15
C MET A 97 -6.96 -16.97 36.18
N ARG A 98 -7.49 -15.74 36.16
CA ARG A 98 -7.07 -14.68 37.11
C ARG A 98 -7.67 -14.88 38.49
N GLU A 99 -8.90 -15.38 38.58
CA GLU A 99 -9.63 -15.51 39.85
C GLU A 99 -9.19 -16.75 40.64
N TYR A 100 -9.02 -17.90 39.97
CA TYR A 100 -8.82 -19.18 40.63
C TYR A 100 -7.42 -19.78 40.39
N GLY A 101 -6.68 -19.26 39.41
CA GLY A 101 -5.35 -19.76 39.05
C GLY A 101 -5.39 -20.89 38.02
N ALA A 102 -4.22 -21.33 37.58
CA ALA A 102 -4.06 -22.29 36.48
C ALA A 102 -4.34 -23.75 36.86
N GLU A 103 -4.50 -24.06 38.15
CA GLU A 103 -4.68 -25.43 38.66
C GLU A 103 -6.16 -25.76 38.99
N ASP A 104 -7.10 -24.86 38.68
CA ASP A 104 -8.52 -25.10 38.92
C ASP A 104 -9.09 -26.06 37.87
N PRO A 105 -9.71 -27.21 38.24
CA PRO A 105 -10.36 -28.11 37.29
C PRO A 105 -11.51 -27.46 36.51
N MET A 106 -12.11 -26.39 37.02
CA MET A 106 -13.10 -25.60 36.28
C MET A 106 -12.47 -24.89 35.08
N LEU A 107 -11.19 -24.54 35.15
CA LEU A 107 -10.46 -23.94 34.04
C LEU A 107 -10.32 -24.92 32.87
N ASP A 108 -10.10 -26.20 33.13
CA ASP A 108 -10.04 -27.24 32.10
C ASP A 108 -11.38 -27.34 31.34
N VAL A 109 -12.50 -27.30 32.06
CA VAL A 109 -13.83 -27.31 31.44
C VAL A 109 -14.05 -26.08 30.55
N ILE A 110 -13.62 -24.90 31.00
CA ILE A 110 -13.74 -23.66 30.22
C ILE A 110 -12.76 -23.66 29.03
N ALA A 111 -11.59 -24.28 29.18
CA ALA A 111 -10.65 -24.48 28.08
C ALA A 111 -11.29 -25.35 26.97
N ASP A 112 -11.96 -26.44 27.34
CA ASP A 112 -12.68 -27.30 26.41
C ASP A 112 -13.83 -26.56 25.70
N GLN A 113 -14.53 -25.68 26.44
CA GLN A 113 -15.58 -24.83 25.87
C GLN A 113 -15.01 -23.81 24.86
N LEU A 114 -13.88 -23.18 25.20
CA LEU A 114 -13.18 -22.26 24.31
C LEU A 114 -12.69 -22.98 23.04
N ASP A 115 -12.14 -24.17 23.17
CA ASP A 115 -11.66 -24.95 22.02
C ASP A 115 -12.83 -25.43 21.12
N SER A 116 -13.96 -25.78 21.74
CA SER A 116 -15.20 -26.07 21.02
C SER A 116 -15.72 -24.86 20.24
N ALA A 117 -15.72 -23.67 20.85
CA ALA A 117 -16.12 -22.44 20.19
C ALA A 117 -15.17 -22.05 19.04
N ARG A 118 -13.87 -22.25 19.22
CA ARG A 118 -12.84 -22.04 18.19
C ARG A 118 -13.05 -22.99 17.02
N SER A 119 -13.19 -24.28 17.28
CA SER A 119 -13.41 -25.30 16.25
C SER A 119 -14.68 -25.02 15.44
N ALA A 120 -15.77 -24.60 16.09
CA ALA A 120 -17.01 -24.24 15.41
C ALA A 120 -16.84 -23.01 14.50
N TYR A 121 -16.17 -21.96 14.97
CA TYR A 121 -15.89 -20.75 14.18
C TYR A 121 -15.01 -21.07 12.96
N GLU A 122 -13.93 -21.82 13.15
CA GLU A 122 -12.99 -22.17 12.09
C GLU A 122 -13.63 -23.08 11.04
N THR A 123 -14.42 -24.06 11.48
CA THR A 123 -15.16 -24.95 10.58
C THR A 123 -16.11 -24.15 9.70
N ARG A 124 -16.90 -23.26 10.30
CA ARG A 124 -17.83 -22.42 9.53
C ARG A 124 -17.10 -21.49 8.56
N LEU A 125 -15.97 -20.93 8.97
CA LEU A 125 -15.14 -20.10 8.09
C LEU A 125 -14.61 -20.90 6.89
N LEU A 126 -14.15 -22.13 7.11
CA LEU A 126 -13.70 -23.02 6.06
C LEU A 126 -14.83 -23.40 5.10
N GLU A 127 -16.02 -23.71 5.60
CA GLU A 127 -17.21 -23.96 4.78
C GLU A 127 -17.50 -22.77 3.84
N LEU A 128 -17.51 -21.55 4.38
CA LEU A 128 -17.77 -20.34 3.59
C LEU A 128 -16.68 -20.06 2.54
N LYS A 129 -15.42 -20.40 2.84
CA LYS A 129 -14.32 -20.33 1.89
C LYS A 129 -14.40 -21.42 0.82
N SER A 130 -14.94 -22.59 1.16
CA SER A 130 -15.14 -23.70 0.22
C SER A 130 -16.31 -23.46 -0.74
N GLU A 131 -17.34 -22.75 -0.28
CA GLU A 131 -18.50 -22.40 -1.10
C GLU A 131 -18.15 -21.29 -2.09
N ARG A 132 -17.99 -21.66 -3.38
CA ARG A 132 -17.55 -20.76 -4.45
C ARG A 132 -18.30 -19.42 -4.49
N GLY A 133 -19.61 -19.43 -4.24
CA GLY A 133 -20.44 -18.22 -4.26
C GLY A 133 -20.14 -17.27 -3.09
N MET A 134 -19.96 -17.81 -1.89
CA MET A 134 -19.64 -17.03 -0.70
C MET A 134 -18.18 -16.61 -0.68
N ALA A 135 -17.26 -17.46 -1.14
CA ALA A 135 -15.85 -17.13 -1.31
C ALA A 135 -15.65 -15.94 -2.26
N ALA A 136 -16.31 -15.95 -3.42
CA ALA A 136 -16.26 -14.85 -4.37
C ALA A 136 -16.81 -13.54 -3.77
N LYS A 137 -17.94 -13.61 -3.05
CA LYS A 137 -18.52 -12.45 -2.37
C LYS A 137 -17.60 -11.91 -1.27
N GLY A 138 -17.06 -12.78 -0.41
CA GLY A 138 -16.12 -12.41 0.65
C GLY A 138 -14.87 -11.74 0.12
N LEU A 139 -14.24 -12.34 -0.91
CA LEU A 139 -13.08 -11.77 -1.59
C LEU A 139 -13.40 -10.45 -2.27
N SER A 140 -14.56 -10.31 -2.93
CA SER A 140 -14.95 -9.06 -3.57
C SER A 140 -15.16 -7.92 -2.56
N LEU A 141 -15.75 -8.23 -1.40
CA LEU A 141 -16.01 -7.26 -0.34
C LEU A 141 -14.71 -6.81 0.34
N TYR A 142 -13.73 -7.71 0.45
CA TYR A 142 -12.39 -7.41 0.95
C TYR A 142 -11.51 -6.65 -0.06
N ARG A 143 -11.56 -7.04 -1.34
CA ARG A 143 -10.66 -6.54 -2.39
C ARG A 143 -11.12 -5.20 -2.97
N SER A 144 -12.43 -4.95 -3.03
CA SER A 144 -12.98 -3.71 -3.61
C SER A 144 -12.47 -2.43 -2.95
N PRO A 145 -12.39 -2.29 -1.61
CA PRO A 145 -11.86 -1.06 -1.01
C PRO A 145 -10.37 -0.84 -1.29
N GLN A 146 -9.60 -1.93 -1.42
CA GLN A 146 -8.16 -1.90 -1.71
C GLN A 146 -7.90 -1.50 -3.16
N GLU A 147 -8.68 -2.05 -4.09
CA GLU A 147 -8.62 -1.68 -5.51
C GLU A 147 -9.08 -0.25 -5.74
N ASP A 148 -10.12 0.20 -5.03
CA ASP A 148 -10.60 1.57 -5.10
C ASP A 148 -9.55 2.57 -4.60
N TYR A 149 -8.83 2.24 -3.53
CA TYR A 149 -7.70 3.04 -3.07
C TYR A 149 -6.61 3.17 -4.14
N HIS A 150 -6.19 2.05 -4.75
CA HIS A 150 -5.18 2.06 -5.80
C HIS A 150 -5.64 2.82 -7.05
N LYS A 151 -6.88 2.62 -7.49
CA LYS A 151 -7.45 3.34 -8.64
C LYS A 151 -7.53 4.84 -8.37
N ASN A 152 -7.94 5.25 -7.16
CA ASN A 152 -8.02 6.66 -6.79
C ASN A 152 -6.64 7.31 -6.68
N LYS A 153 -5.65 6.59 -6.13
CA LYS A 153 -4.26 7.06 -6.11
C LYS A 153 -3.73 7.28 -7.52
N LEU A 154 -3.92 6.32 -8.43
CA LEU A 154 -3.51 6.45 -9.83
C LEU A 154 -4.23 7.59 -10.56
N LYS A 155 -5.52 7.82 -10.28
CA LYS A 155 -6.26 8.97 -10.82
C LYS A 155 -5.65 10.29 -10.33
N LYS A 156 -5.37 10.40 -9.04
CA LYS A 156 -4.76 11.59 -8.45
C LYS A 156 -3.39 11.88 -9.04
N GLU A 157 -2.55 10.86 -9.22
CA GLU A 157 -1.24 11.01 -9.88
C GLU A 157 -1.37 11.47 -11.34
N ARG A 158 -2.39 11.02 -12.07
CA ARG A 158 -2.67 11.51 -13.43
C ARG A 158 -3.13 12.96 -13.43
N GLU A 159 -4.02 13.32 -12.50
CA GLU A 159 -4.51 14.69 -12.35
C GLU A 159 -3.36 15.65 -12.01
N GLU A 160 -2.47 15.27 -11.08
CA GLU A 160 -1.28 16.04 -10.73
C GLU A 160 -0.32 16.21 -11.92
N ARG A 161 -0.17 15.20 -12.78
CA ARG A 161 0.62 15.34 -14.02
C ARG A 161 -0.02 16.32 -14.99
N LEU A 162 -1.32 16.22 -15.20
CA LEU A 162 -2.06 17.13 -16.08
C LEU A 162 -2.07 18.55 -15.54
N GLU A 163 -2.11 18.72 -14.22
CA GLU A 163 -2.01 20.02 -13.56
C GLU A 163 -0.63 20.64 -13.76
N LYS A 164 0.46 19.88 -13.57
CA LYS A 164 1.81 20.33 -13.90
C LYS A 164 1.98 20.69 -15.38
N GLU A 165 1.39 19.91 -16.29
CA GLU A 165 1.38 20.26 -17.71
C GLU A 165 0.61 21.56 -17.97
N ARG A 166 -0.55 21.76 -17.33
CA ARG A 166 -1.32 23.01 -17.42
C ARG A 166 -0.57 24.20 -16.87
N GLU A 167 0.10 24.05 -15.74
CA GLU A 167 0.95 25.09 -15.14
C GLU A 167 2.15 25.41 -16.03
N ALA A 168 2.81 24.40 -16.59
CA ALA A 168 3.90 24.58 -17.55
C ALA A 168 3.43 25.30 -18.82
N TRP A 169 2.26 24.93 -19.35
CA TRP A 169 1.63 25.61 -20.48
C TRP A 169 1.23 27.04 -20.14
N ALA A 170 0.66 27.29 -18.96
CA ALA A 170 0.27 28.62 -18.51
C ALA A 170 1.50 29.51 -18.28
N HIS A 171 2.56 28.95 -17.72
CA HIS A 171 3.86 29.62 -17.55
C HIS A 171 4.46 29.97 -18.91
N TRP A 172 4.55 29.00 -19.83
CA TRP A 172 5.02 29.23 -21.20
C TRP A 172 4.19 30.32 -21.90
N TYR A 173 2.86 30.23 -21.83
CA TYR A 173 1.96 31.21 -22.43
C TYR A 173 2.16 32.61 -21.83
N ARG A 174 2.36 32.72 -20.52
CA ARG A 174 2.68 33.99 -19.85
C ARG A 174 4.02 34.55 -20.32
N CYS A 175 5.04 33.71 -20.51
CA CYS A 175 6.33 34.14 -21.06
C CYS A 175 6.25 34.60 -22.52
N VAL A 176 5.43 33.94 -23.35
CA VAL A 176 5.33 34.23 -24.78
C VAL A 176 4.39 35.41 -25.07
N VAL A 177 3.27 35.52 -24.36
CA VAL A 177 2.23 36.54 -24.61
C VAL A 177 2.36 37.74 -23.68
N GLY A 178 2.94 37.56 -22.49
CA GLY A 178 3.13 38.61 -21.49
C GLY A 178 4.34 39.52 -21.72
N CYS A 179 5.04 39.44 -22.86
CA CYS A 179 6.08 40.39 -23.24
C CYS A 179 5.49 41.51 -24.14
N PRO A 180 5.17 42.70 -23.61
CA PRO A 180 4.64 43.80 -24.40
C PRO A 180 5.81 44.58 -24.98
N LYS A 181 6.42 44.07 -26.05
CA LYS A 181 7.20 44.92 -26.95
C LYS A 181 6.62 44.79 -28.36
N LYS A 182 6.18 45.93 -28.89
CA LYS A 182 5.62 46.15 -30.22
C LYS A 182 6.70 45.96 -31.29
N ASP A 183 7.28 44.78 -31.40
CA ASP A 183 8.25 44.46 -32.44
C ASP A 183 7.70 43.30 -33.29
N GLN A 184 7.88 43.38 -34.61
CA GLN A 184 7.40 42.43 -35.61
C GLN A 184 7.76 40.95 -35.31
N ASN A 185 8.75 40.73 -34.44
CA ASN A 185 9.18 39.42 -33.94
C ASN A 185 8.11 38.68 -33.13
N ASN A 186 7.15 39.37 -32.50
CA ASN A 186 6.06 38.73 -31.74
C ASN A 186 5.06 37.99 -32.65
N ILE A 187 4.84 38.48 -33.88
CA ILE A 187 3.96 37.82 -34.86
C ILE A 187 4.62 36.51 -35.35
N ILE A 188 5.93 36.54 -35.56
CA ILE A 188 6.70 35.36 -36.01
C ILE A 188 6.70 34.28 -34.93
N LEU A 189 6.88 34.63 -33.65
CA LEU A 189 6.80 33.67 -32.55
C LEU A 189 5.39 33.07 -32.40
N TRP A 190 4.34 33.88 -32.59
CA TRP A 190 2.95 33.39 -32.64
C TRP A 190 2.71 32.43 -33.80
N LEU A 191 3.22 32.73 -34.99
CA LEU A 191 3.09 31.87 -36.17
C LEU A 191 3.86 30.56 -36.01
N ILE A 192 5.06 30.59 -35.40
CA ILE A 192 5.83 29.37 -35.08
C ILE A 192 5.09 28.51 -34.06
N ALA A 193 4.53 29.12 -33.01
CA ALA A 193 3.72 28.40 -32.02
C ALA A 193 2.48 27.74 -32.64
N LEU A 194 1.75 28.46 -33.50
CA LEU A 194 0.58 27.93 -34.22
C LEU A 194 0.97 26.80 -35.19
N PHE A 195 2.13 26.92 -35.85
CA PHE A 195 2.65 25.91 -36.76
C PHE A 195 3.10 24.63 -36.03
N GLU A 196 3.72 24.74 -34.86
CA GLU A 196 4.03 23.55 -34.05
C GLU A 196 2.76 22.87 -33.53
N LEU A 197 1.74 23.67 -33.19
CA LEU A 197 0.45 23.15 -32.71
C LEU A 197 -0.31 22.39 -33.81
N SER A 198 -0.28 22.86 -35.06
CA SER A 198 -0.87 22.13 -36.20
C SER A 198 -0.10 20.83 -36.48
N ARG A 199 1.23 20.88 -36.46
CA ARG A 199 2.08 19.71 -36.69
C ARG A 199 1.92 18.62 -35.63
N GLN A 200 1.70 18.99 -34.36
CA GLN A 200 1.39 18.02 -33.31
C GLN A 200 0.03 17.35 -33.52
N LYS A 201 -0.98 18.07 -34.02
CA LYS A 201 -2.30 17.50 -34.31
C LYS A 201 -2.23 16.47 -35.44
N ASP A 202 -1.49 16.76 -36.51
CA ASP A 202 -1.34 15.85 -37.65
C ASP A 202 -0.62 14.55 -37.26
N ARG A 203 0.42 14.65 -36.41
CA ARG A 203 1.10 13.46 -35.87
C ARG A 203 0.19 12.60 -34.99
N ARG A 204 -0.71 13.21 -34.21
CA ARG A 204 -1.68 12.49 -33.39
C ARG A 204 -2.76 11.82 -34.25
N LEU A 205 -3.18 12.46 -35.34
CA LEU A 205 -4.13 11.89 -36.30
C LEU A 205 -3.52 10.71 -37.07
N GLN A 206 -2.28 10.82 -37.53
CA GLN A 206 -1.55 9.72 -38.18
C GLN A 206 -1.29 8.55 -37.22
N ALA A 207 -0.93 8.85 -35.96
CA ALA A 207 -0.76 7.82 -34.93
C ALA A 207 -2.09 7.13 -34.55
N ALA A 208 -3.23 7.80 -34.72
CA ALA A 208 -4.56 7.22 -34.52
C ALA A 208 -5.00 6.37 -35.73
N GLN A 209 -4.70 6.80 -36.96
CA GLN A 209 -4.97 6.02 -38.19
C GLN A 209 -4.12 4.74 -38.26
N ASN A 210 -2.85 4.78 -37.85
CA ASN A 210 -1.97 3.60 -37.87
C ASN A 210 -2.28 2.56 -36.76
N ARG A 211 -3.30 2.82 -35.92
CA ARG A 211 -3.76 1.91 -34.86
C ARG A 211 -5.08 1.21 -35.19
N ILE A 212 -5.70 1.54 -36.33
CA ILE A 212 -6.85 0.86 -36.93
C ILE A 212 -6.32 -0.11 -37.98
#